data_AF-A0A1V3IK84-F1
#
_entry.id   AF-A0A1V3IK84-F1
#
_cell.length_a   1.000
_cell.length_b   1.000
_cell.length_c   1.000
_cell.angle_alpha   90.00
_cell.angle_beta   90.00
_cell.angle_gamma   90.00
#
_symmetry.space_group_name_H-M   'P 1'
#
loop_
_entity.id
_entity.type
_entity.pdbx_description
1 polymer ?
#
loop_
_entity_poly.entity_id
_entity_poly.type
_entity_poly.pdbx_seq_one_letter_code
_entity_poly.pdbx_strand_id
1 'polypeptide(L)'
;MLKKISILLFSIVLTACSSITAYIPFMSDDKKVINLDKDKIDQKSYSAAYEATVVTYKGRVNEHFYVDNFASGANDWYLGRILVPIKQIQDKLYSGGHDSDVYAYYSGVLHAEALQNNFNRLSPDCWRKLDSPSVTQGIYDAMRDLKKGNVRSDDDDYIAKGSDELLKVCTSR
;
A
#
# COMPACT_ATOMS: atom_id res chain seq x y z
N MET A 1 -57.32 8.43 41.81
CA MET A 1 -57.80 7.67 40.62
C MET A 1 -57.08 8.27 39.42
N LEU A 2 -56.32 7.64 38.53
CA LEU A 2 -55.87 6.27 38.22
C LEU A 2 -54.34 6.36 37.95
N LYS A 3 -53.45 5.65 38.66
CA LYS A 3 -52.78 4.39 38.26
C LYS A 3 -52.69 4.05 36.75
N LYS A 4 -51.43 3.98 36.28
CA LYS A 4 -50.81 3.05 35.29
C LYS A 4 -51.36 3.01 33.85
N ILE A 5 -50.46 3.24 32.89
CA ILE A 5 -50.15 2.47 31.65
C ILE A 5 -49.01 3.28 30.97
N SER A 6 -47.73 2.91 31.06
CA SER A 6 -47.03 1.79 30.42
C SER A 6 -46.77 2.00 28.92
N ILE A 7 -45.49 2.28 28.62
CA ILE A 7 -44.69 1.85 27.45
C ILE A 7 -45.11 2.37 26.07
N LEU A 8 -44.26 3.24 25.49
CA LEU A 8 -43.81 3.05 24.11
C LEU A 8 -42.36 3.54 23.97
N LEU A 9 -41.44 2.58 23.92
CA LEU A 9 -40.07 2.75 23.48
C LEU A 9 -40.06 3.10 21.99
N PHE A 10 -39.53 4.26 21.62
CA PHE A 10 -38.97 4.49 20.28
C PHE A 10 -37.45 4.44 20.38
N SER A 11 -36.94 3.22 20.54
CA SER A 11 -35.54 2.91 20.23
C SER A 11 -35.42 2.96 18.70
N ILE A 12 -34.98 4.09 18.15
CA ILE A 12 -34.50 4.14 16.77
C ILE A 12 -33.20 3.35 16.76
N VAL A 13 -33.32 2.08 16.41
CA VAL A 13 -32.20 1.24 16.05
C VAL A 13 -31.65 1.80 14.74
N LEU A 14 -30.51 2.49 14.81
CA LEU A 14 -29.65 2.71 13.66
C LEU A 14 -29.03 1.35 13.27
N THR A 15 -29.81 0.50 12.61
CA THR A 15 -29.28 -0.60 11.79
C THR A 15 -28.67 0.01 10.53
N ALA A 16 -27.48 0.59 10.67
CA ALA A 16 -26.56 0.71 9.55
C ALA A 16 -25.84 -0.64 9.40
N CYS A 17 -26.56 -1.65 8.91
CA CYS A 17 -25.95 -2.88 8.46
C CYS A 17 -25.23 -2.61 7.13
N SER A 18 -23.91 -2.59 7.21
CA SER A 18 -23.05 -3.45 6.38
C SER A 18 -23.35 -3.46 4.88
N SER A 19 -22.99 -2.38 4.20
CA SER A 19 -22.52 -2.46 2.82
C SER A 19 -21.28 -1.60 2.70
N ILE A 20 -20.15 -2.15 3.14
CA ILE A 20 -18.85 -1.67 2.69
C ILE A 20 -18.79 -2.06 1.21
N THR A 21 -19.40 -1.25 0.35
CA THR A 21 -19.01 -1.17 -1.05
C THR A 21 -17.49 -1.02 -1.02
N ALA A 22 -16.75 -1.92 -1.67
CA ALA A 22 -15.30 -1.80 -1.77
C ALA A 22 -15.00 -0.43 -2.39
N TYR A 23 -14.76 0.57 -1.55
CA TYR A 23 -14.48 1.92 -2.00
C TYR A 23 -13.07 1.87 -2.57
N ILE A 24 -12.99 1.66 -3.87
CA ILE A 24 -11.79 1.85 -4.67
C ILE A 24 -11.95 3.26 -5.26
N PRO A 25 -11.24 4.27 -4.73
CA PRO A 25 -11.34 5.61 -5.28
C PRO A 25 -10.77 5.60 -6.72
N PHE A 26 -11.65 5.88 -7.69
CA PHE A 26 -11.39 6.30 -9.06
C PHE A 26 -10.12 5.75 -9.74
N MET A 27 -10.27 4.71 -10.55
CA MET A 27 -9.21 4.22 -11.44
C MET A 27 -9.65 4.36 -12.90
N SER A 28 -9.01 5.27 -13.62
CA SER A 28 -9.07 5.38 -15.08
C SER A 28 -7.77 4.83 -15.67
N ASP A 29 -7.86 3.98 -16.68
CA ASP A 29 -6.74 3.20 -17.26
C ASP A 29 -5.57 4.02 -17.82
N ASP A 30 -5.74 5.33 -18.05
CA ASP A 30 -4.75 6.18 -18.74
C ASP A 30 -3.91 7.10 -17.83
N LYS A 31 -4.13 7.09 -16.51
CA LYS A 31 -3.37 7.96 -15.59
C LYS A 31 -2.45 7.15 -14.69
N LYS A 32 -1.14 7.41 -14.82
CA LYS A 32 -0.14 6.96 -13.84
C LYS A 32 -0.59 7.38 -12.44
N VAL A 33 -0.63 6.42 -11.50
CA VAL A 33 -0.99 6.68 -10.10
C VAL A 33 -0.06 7.71 -9.46
N ILE A 34 1.24 7.59 -9.78
CA ILE A 34 2.28 8.54 -9.40
C ILE A 34 3.33 8.59 -10.52
N ASN A 35 3.91 9.77 -10.73
CA ASN A 35 5.01 9.97 -11.66
C ASN A 35 5.79 11.21 -11.21
N LEU A 36 6.63 11.03 -10.19
CA LEU A 36 7.48 12.10 -9.69
C LEU A 36 8.50 12.53 -10.76
N ASP A 37 8.78 13.83 -10.80
CA ASP A 37 9.94 14.32 -11.55
C ASP A 37 11.22 13.77 -10.93
N LYS A 38 12.23 13.48 -11.77
CA LYS A 38 13.47 12.80 -11.32
C LYS A 38 14.19 13.56 -10.20
N ASP A 39 14.13 14.88 -10.20
CA ASP A 39 14.73 15.74 -9.17
C ASP A 39 13.94 15.76 -7.85
N LYS A 40 12.73 15.19 -7.83
CA LYS A 40 11.90 15.02 -6.63
C LYS A 40 12.01 13.63 -6.02
N ILE A 41 12.70 12.70 -6.68
CA ILE A 41 12.90 11.35 -6.16
C ILE A 41 14.01 11.37 -5.12
N ASP A 42 13.65 11.08 -3.88
CA ASP A 42 14.60 10.77 -2.82
C ASP A 42 15.16 9.36 -3.04
N GLN A 43 16.42 9.28 -3.45
CA GLN A 43 17.06 8.03 -3.89
C GLN A 43 16.96 6.91 -2.85
N LYS A 44 17.29 7.18 -1.57
CA LYS A 44 17.25 6.15 -0.52
C LYS A 44 15.85 5.55 -0.32
N SER A 45 14.82 6.40 -0.34
CA SER A 45 13.43 5.98 -0.18
C SER A 45 12.94 5.17 -1.37
N TYR A 46 13.28 5.63 -2.58
CA TYR A 46 12.97 4.93 -3.82
C TYR A 46 13.65 3.56 -3.91
N SER A 47 14.97 3.51 -3.73
CA SER A 47 15.76 2.31 -3.99
C SER A 47 15.37 1.16 -3.06
N ALA A 48 15.22 1.45 -1.77
CA ALA A 48 14.81 0.44 -0.79
C ALA A 48 13.41 -0.11 -1.07
N ALA A 49 12.48 0.76 -1.48
CA ALA A 49 11.13 0.37 -1.81
C ALA A 49 11.07 -0.46 -3.09
N TYR A 50 11.82 -0.05 -4.12
CA TYR A 50 11.95 -0.77 -5.38
C TYR A 50 12.50 -2.18 -5.14
N GLU A 51 13.64 -2.30 -4.45
CA GLU A 51 14.31 -3.57 -4.17
C GLU A 51 13.43 -4.53 -3.36
N ALA A 52 12.84 -4.04 -2.25
CA ALA A 52 11.95 -4.84 -1.42
C ALA A 52 10.72 -5.34 -2.21
N THR A 53 10.20 -4.51 -3.11
CA THR A 53 9.05 -4.87 -3.97
C THR A 53 9.44 -5.92 -5.00
N VAL A 54 10.57 -5.75 -5.68
CA VAL A 54 11.11 -6.74 -6.62
C VAL A 54 11.25 -8.10 -5.95
N VAL A 55 11.93 -8.17 -4.80
CA VAL A 55 12.14 -9.44 -4.08
C VAL A 55 10.82 -10.08 -3.66
N THR A 56 9.85 -9.28 -3.21
CA THR A 56 8.56 -9.78 -2.71
C THR A 56 7.67 -10.31 -3.83
N TYR A 57 7.70 -9.67 -5.00
CA TYR A 57 6.73 -9.90 -6.09
C TYR A 57 7.32 -10.57 -7.34
N LYS A 58 8.62 -10.88 -7.36
CA LYS A 58 9.24 -11.68 -8.42
C LYS A 58 8.51 -13.02 -8.59
N GLY A 59 8.11 -13.31 -9.83
CA GLY A 59 7.34 -14.52 -10.17
C GLY A 59 5.85 -14.47 -9.80
N ARG A 60 5.37 -13.41 -9.14
CA ARG A 60 3.95 -13.23 -8.78
C ARG A 60 3.24 -12.25 -9.72
N VAL A 61 3.97 -11.28 -10.26
CA VAL A 61 3.47 -10.28 -11.20
C VAL A 61 3.64 -10.81 -12.62
N ASN A 62 2.57 -10.71 -13.41
CA ASN A 62 2.53 -11.09 -14.82
C ASN A 62 1.91 -9.96 -15.67
N GLU A 63 1.78 -10.18 -16.98
CA GLU A 63 1.24 -9.20 -17.93
C GLU A 63 -0.21 -8.77 -17.66
N HIS A 64 -0.98 -9.59 -16.94
CA HIS A 64 -2.36 -9.30 -16.56
C HIS A 64 -2.49 -8.70 -15.16
N PHE A 65 -1.38 -8.50 -14.44
CA PHE A 65 -1.43 -7.91 -13.11
C PHE A 65 -1.85 -6.43 -13.16
N TYR A 66 -2.75 -6.04 -12.24
CA TYR A 66 -3.28 -4.68 -12.10
C TYR A 66 -2.30 -3.82 -11.29
N VAL A 67 -1.20 -3.43 -11.93
CA VAL A 67 -0.11 -2.66 -11.30
C VAL A 67 -0.57 -1.30 -10.80
N ASP A 68 -1.46 -0.62 -11.52
CA ASP A 68 -2.00 0.66 -11.09
C ASP A 68 -2.85 0.49 -9.82
N ASN A 69 -3.73 -0.52 -9.76
CA ASN A 69 -4.53 -0.78 -8.56
C ASN A 69 -3.64 -1.03 -7.34
N PHE A 70 -2.61 -1.85 -7.53
CA PHE A 70 -1.62 -2.12 -6.50
C PHE A 70 -0.93 -0.84 -6.00
N ALA A 71 -0.44 -0.01 -6.92
CA ALA A 71 0.21 1.24 -6.57
C ALA A 71 -0.75 2.23 -5.88
N SER A 72 -2.01 2.29 -6.31
CA SER A 72 -3.05 3.10 -5.65
C SER A 72 -3.28 2.66 -4.21
N GLY A 73 -3.37 1.35 -3.95
CA GLY A 73 -3.50 0.83 -2.59
C GLY A 73 -2.30 1.17 -1.71
N ALA A 74 -1.09 1.05 -2.25
CA ALA A 74 0.13 1.44 -1.53
C ALA A 74 0.17 2.94 -1.21
N ASN A 75 -0.18 3.79 -2.18
CA ASN A 75 -0.24 5.23 -2.02
C ASN A 75 -1.29 5.65 -0.96
N ASP A 76 -2.49 5.07 -1.03
CA ASP A 76 -3.57 5.38 -0.10
C ASP A 76 -3.24 4.93 1.34
N TRP A 77 -2.46 3.86 1.51
CA TRP A 77 -1.90 3.50 2.82
C TRP A 77 -0.99 4.62 3.36
N TYR A 78 0.00 5.06 2.59
CA TYR A 78 0.94 6.10 3.03
C TYR A 78 0.30 7.48 3.21
N LEU A 79 -0.81 7.75 2.53
CA LEU A 79 -1.62 8.96 2.72
C LEU A 79 -2.63 8.84 3.87
N GLY A 80 -2.69 7.71 4.58
CA GLY A 80 -3.58 7.49 5.72
C GLY A 80 -5.06 7.40 5.33
N ARG A 81 -5.36 6.97 4.10
CA ARG A 81 -6.72 6.91 3.54
C ARG A 81 -7.40 5.56 3.75
N ILE A 82 -6.66 4.55 4.22
CA ILE A 82 -7.21 3.23 4.51
C ILE A 82 -7.90 3.23 5.87
N LEU A 83 -9.23 3.17 5.84
CA LEU A 83 -10.08 3.17 7.04
C LEU A 83 -10.39 1.76 7.57
N VAL A 84 -10.14 0.73 6.77
CA VAL A 84 -10.41 -0.67 7.13
C VAL A 84 -9.20 -1.24 7.88
N PRO A 85 -9.38 -1.94 9.02
CA PRO A 85 -8.27 -2.56 9.72
C PRO A 85 -7.51 -3.58 8.87
N ILE A 86 -6.17 -3.59 8.95
CA ILE A 86 -5.29 -4.49 8.20
C ILE A 86 -5.70 -5.96 8.31
N LYS A 87 -6.06 -6.41 9.52
CA LYS A 87 -6.53 -7.80 9.73
C LYS A 87 -7.77 -8.12 8.90
N GLN A 88 -8.72 -7.20 8.79
CA GLN A 88 -9.92 -7.42 7.97
C GLN A 88 -9.57 -7.46 6.47
N ILE A 89 -8.59 -6.66 6.02
CA ILE A 89 -8.10 -6.70 4.65
C ILE A 89 -7.45 -8.07 4.35
N GLN A 90 -6.63 -8.58 5.27
CA GLN A 90 -6.01 -9.91 5.16
C GLN A 90 -7.06 -11.03 5.12
N ASP A 91 -7.97 -11.05 6.09
CA ASP A 91 -9.04 -12.06 6.20
C ASP A 91 -9.89 -12.08 4.93
N LYS A 92 -10.19 -10.89 4.39
CA LYS A 92 -10.92 -10.76 3.12
C LYS A 92 -10.10 -11.35 1.98
N LEU A 93 -8.86 -10.94 1.76
CA LEU A 93 -8.04 -11.44 0.64
C LEU A 93 -7.88 -12.98 0.65
N TYR A 94 -7.77 -13.59 1.83
CA TYR A 94 -7.59 -15.04 1.95
C TYR A 94 -8.86 -15.86 1.80
N SER A 95 -10.05 -15.25 1.88
CA SER A 95 -11.31 -15.96 1.67
C SER A 95 -11.61 -16.27 0.19
N GLY A 96 -10.80 -15.75 -0.74
CA GLY A 96 -10.95 -15.96 -2.19
C GLY A 96 -12.18 -15.26 -2.80
N GLY A 97 -12.33 -15.38 -4.12
CA GLY A 97 -13.50 -14.87 -4.86
C GLY A 97 -13.52 -13.37 -5.16
N HIS A 98 -12.37 -12.68 -5.05
CA HIS A 98 -12.27 -11.26 -5.36
C HIS A 98 -12.01 -11.01 -6.84
N ASP A 99 -12.56 -9.92 -7.35
CA ASP A 99 -12.12 -9.36 -8.62
C ASP A 99 -10.61 -9.07 -8.55
N SER A 100 -9.90 -9.38 -9.63
CA SER A 100 -8.44 -9.34 -9.70
C SER A 100 -7.84 -7.96 -9.43
N ASP A 101 -8.61 -6.91 -9.71
CA ASP A 101 -8.27 -5.50 -9.51
C ASP A 101 -8.42 -5.09 -8.03
N VAL A 102 -9.49 -5.55 -7.36
CA VAL A 102 -9.71 -5.44 -5.91
C VAL A 102 -8.60 -6.18 -5.15
N TYR A 103 -8.26 -7.39 -5.62
CA TYR A 103 -7.16 -8.18 -5.07
C TYR A 103 -5.83 -7.42 -5.15
N ALA A 104 -5.52 -6.84 -6.33
CA ALA A 104 -4.29 -6.08 -6.52
C ALA A 104 -4.24 -4.83 -5.63
N TYR A 105 -5.35 -4.08 -5.53
CA TYR A 105 -5.44 -2.90 -4.68
C TYR A 105 -5.12 -3.21 -3.22
N TYR A 106 -5.83 -4.18 -2.62
CA TYR A 106 -5.59 -4.55 -1.23
C TYR A 106 -4.25 -5.24 -1.01
N SER A 107 -3.71 -5.95 -2.01
CA SER A 107 -2.33 -6.44 -1.96
C SER A 107 -1.33 -5.29 -1.86
N GLY A 108 -1.56 -4.19 -2.56
CA GLY A 108 -0.77 -2.97 -2.48
C GLY A 108 -0.81 -2.33 -1.09
N VAL A 109 -2.00 -2.26 -0.48
CA VAL A 109 -2.18 -1.79 0.90
C VAL A 109 -1.36 -2.64 1.88
N LEU A 110 -1.48 -3.97 1.81
CA LEU A 110 -0.77 -4.88 2.70
C LEU A 110 0.75 -4.81 2.52
N HIS A 111 1.22 -4.68 1.27
CA HIS A 111 2.64 -4.53 0.99
C HIS A 111 3.20 -3.23 1.58
N ALA A 112 2.49 -2.12 1.37
CA ALA A 112 2.90 -0.82 1.89
C ALA A 112 2.95 -0.78 3.42
N GLU A 113 1.98 -1.41 4.08
CA GLU A 113 1.95 -1.57 5.55
C GLU A 113 3.13 -2.40 6.05
N ALA A 114 3.35 -3.58 5.44
CA ALA A 114 4.45 -4.45 5.83
C ALA A 114 5.81 -3.77 5.62
N LEU A 115 5.99 -3.05 4.52
CA LEU A 115 7.21 -2.32 4.21
C LEU A 115 7.46 -1.19 5.22
N GLN A 116 6.43 -0.40 5.56
CA GLN A 116 6.53 0.63 6.60
C GLN A 116 6.95 0.04 7.95
N ASN A 117 6.33 -1.07 8.34
CA ASN A 117 6.68 -1.77 9.58
C ASN A 117 8.12 -2.30 9.55
N ASN A 118 8.60 -2.79 8.40
CA ASN A 118 9.99 -3.23 8.25
C ASN A 118 10.98 -2.07 8.41
N PHE A 119 10.68 -0.88 7.88
CA PHE A 119 11.50 0.30 8.15
C PHE A 119 11.51 0.65 9.66
N ASN A 120 10.35 0.63 10.31
CA ASN A 120 10.26 0.90 11.75
C ASN A 120 10.98 -0.14 12.63
N ARG A 121 11.22 -1.36 12.11
CA ARG A 121 12.04 -2.38 12.79
C ARG A 121 13.54 -2.06 12.73
N LEU A 122 14.01 -1.35 11.70
CA LEU A 122 15.42 -0.91 11.62
C LEU A 122 15.72 0.14 12.70
N SER A 123 14.81 1.10 12.88
CA SER A 123 14.80 2.07 13.97
C SER A 123 13.41 2.70 14.10
N PRO A 124 12.94 3.03 15.33
CA PRO A 124 11.61 3.60 15.54
C PRO A 124 11.29 4.84 14.69
N ASP A 125 12.31 5.62 14.34
CA ASP A 125 12.18 6.84 13.55
C ASP A 125 12.56 6.67 12.07
N CYS A 126 12.93 5.47 11.62
CA CYS A 126 13.39 5.25 10.25
C CYS A 126 12.36 5.72 9.22
N TRP A 127 11.09 5.32 9.36
CA TRP A 127 10.03 5.73 8.43
C TRP A 127 9.88 7.25 8.33
N ARG A 128 10.04 7.97 9.44
CA ARG A 128 9.96 9.44 9.46
C ARG A 128 11.08 10.13 8.69
N LYS A 129 12.16 9.41 8.38
CA LYS A 129 13.30 9.90 7.58
C LYS A 129 13.16 9.58 6.09
N LEU A 130 12.09 8.88 5.69
CA LEU A 130 11.82 8.50 4.32
C LEU A 130 10.79 9.45 3.69
N ASP A 131 10.93 9.62 2.38
CA ASP A 131 9.98 10.36 1.55
C ASP A 131 8.93 9.39 1.00
N SER A 132 7.72 9.44 1.55
CA SER A 132 6.66 8.49 1.17
C SER A 132 6.27 8.56 -0.31
N PRO A 133 6.23 9.73 -1.00
CA PRO A 133 6.07 9.76 -2.45
C PRO A 133 7.14 8.95 -3.19
N SER A 134 8.41 9.07 -2.81
CA SER A 134 9.51 8.32 -3.42
C SER A 134 9.43 6.82 -3.12
N VAL A 135 8.99 6.43 -1.92
CA VAL A 135 8.67 5.01 -1.61
C VAL A 135 7.58 4.50 -2.55
N THR A 136 6.47 5.23 -2.69
CA THR A 136 5.38 4.86 -3.61
C THR A 136 5.86 4.76 -5.06
N GLN A 137 6.70 5.70 -5.52
CA GLN A 137 7.29 5.68 -6.85
C GLN A 137 8.16 4.42 -7.06
N GLY A 138 8.99 4.06 -6.08
CA GLY A 138 9.82 2.85 -6.12
C GLY A 138 8.99 1.57 -6.19
N ILE A 139 7.91 1.46 -5.40
CA ILE A 139 6.95 0.36 -5.48
C ILE A 139 6.32 0.27 -6.87
N TYR A 140 5.83 1.40 -7.39
CA TYR A 140 5.12 1.44 -8.66
C TYR A 140 6.03 1.05 -9.82
N ASP A 141 7.24 1.61 -9.89
CA ASP A 141 8.20 1.29 -10.94
C ASP A 141 8.65 -0.17 -10.87
N ALA A 142 8.91 -0.71 -9.67
CA ALA A 142 9.22 -2.13 -9.49
C ALA A 142 8.12 -3.05 -10.03
N MET A 143 6.85 -2.75 -9.74
CA MET A 143 5.72 -3.54 -10.22
C MET A 143 5.56 -3.44 -11.75
N ARG A 144 5.82 -2.27 -12.34
CA ARG A 144 5.80 -2.08 -13.81
C ARG A 144 6.93 -2.83 -14.49
N ASP A 145 8.12 -2.79 -13.90
CA ASP A 145 9.30 -3.47 -14.43
C ASP A 145 9.16 -4.99 -14.30
N LEU A 146 8.63 -5.49 -13.19
CA LEU A 146 8.24 -6.88 -13.02
C LEU A 146 7.24 -7.32 -14.10
N LYS A 147 6.17 -6.54 -14.32
CA LYS A 147 5.15 -6.82 -15.34
C LYS A 147 5.72 -6.89 -16.76
N LYS A 148 6.75 -6.10 -17.05
CA LYS A 148 7.43 -6.07 -18.35
C LYS A 148 8.59 -7.06 -18.48
N GLY A 149 8.96 -7.75 -17.40
CA GLY A 149 10.17 -8.57 -17.36
C GLY A 149 11.46 -7.76 -17.50
N ASN A 150 11.45 -6.47 -17.14
CA ASN A 150 12.56 -5.53 -17.29
C ASN A 150 13.02 -4.99 -15.91
N VAL A 151 13.13 -5.88 -14.94
CA VAL A 151 13.63 -5.54 -13.60
C VAL A 151 15.09 -5.11 -13.71
N ARG A 152 15.42 -3.98 -13.08
CA ARG A 152 16.81 -3.54 -12.88
C ARG A 152 17.69 -4.66 -12.33
N SER A 153 18.95 -4.65 -12.75
CA SER A 153 19.93 -5.64 -12.31
C SER A 153 20.21 -5.54 -10.81
N ASP A 154 20.61 -6.66 -10.20
CA ASP A 154 20.98 -6.72 -8.78
C ASP A 154 22.23 -5.86 -8.48
N ASP A 155 23.04 -5.52 -9.50
CA ASP A 155 24.20 -4.63 -9.44
C ASP A 155 23.90 -3.20 -9.93
N ASP A 156 22.62 -2.81 -10.01
CA ASP A 156 22.24 -1.43 -10.35
C ASP A 156 22.80 -0.45 -9.31
N ASP A 157 23.78 0.33 -9.76
CA ASP A 157 24.55 1.29 -8.98
C ASP A 157 23.69 2.35 -8.26
N TYR A 158 22.55 2.73 -8.86
CA TYR A 158 21.61 3.69 -8.29
C TYR A 158 20.78 3.05 -7.17
N ILE A 159 20.36 1.79 -7.36
CA ILE A 159 19.63 1.03 -6.34
C ILE A 159 20.56 0.76 -5.15
N ALA A 160 21.74 0.21 -5.39
CA ALA A 160 22.71 -0.14 -4.35
C ALA A 160 23.08 1.07 -3.47
N LYS A 161 23.43 2.21 -4.08
CA LYS A 161 23.77 3.44 -3.33
C LYS A 161 22.63 3.94 -2.45
N GLY A 162 21.39 3.87 -2.95
CA GLY A 162 20.22 4.29 -2.18
C GLY A 162 19.93 3.37 -1.00
N SER A 163 20.02 2.05 -1.19
CA SER A 163 19.85 1.06 -0.12
C SER A 163 20.94 1.19 0.96
N ASP A 164 22.19 1.46 0.57
CA ASP A 164 23.28 1.74 1.51
C ASP A 164 23.05 3.02 2.33
N GLU A 165 22.56 4.08 1.67
CA GLU A 165 22.21 5.34 2.35
C GLU A 165 21.06 5.16 3.34
N LEU A 166 20.03 4.39 2.97
CA LEU A 166 18.95 4.02 3.89
C LEU A 166 19.52 3.38 5.16
N LEU A 167 20.37 2.36 5.02
CA LEU A 167 20.96 1.67 6.17
C LEU A 167 21.74 2.63 7.04
N LYS A 168 22.55 3.52 6.45
CA LYS A 168 23.25 4.56 7.20
C LYS A 168 22.27 5.41 8.00
N VAL A 169 21.24 5.96 7.38
CA VAL A 169 20.28 6.89 8.01
C VAL A 169 19.39 6.21 9.06
N CYS A 170 19.04 4.94 8.86
CA CYS A 170 18.15 4.21 9.76
C CYS A 170 18.87 3.45 10.88
N THR A 171 20.16 3.17 10.76
CA THR A 171 20.93 2.42 11.77
C THR A 171 22.00 3.24 12.50
N SER A 172 22.36 4.42 11.99
CA SER A 172 23.22 5.34 12.73
C SER A 172 22.52 5.82 14.00
N ARG A 173 23.14 5.52 15.14
CA ARG A 173 22.77 6.01 16.47
C ARG A 173 23.42 7.35 16.74
#